data_AF-A0A850KIF9-F1
#
_entry.id   AF-A0A850KIF9-F1
#
_cell.length_a   1.000
_cell.length_b   1.000
_cell.length_c   1.000
_cell.angle_alpha   90.00
_cell.angle_beta   90.00
_cell.angle_gamma   90.00
#
_symmetry.space_group_name_H-M   'P 1'
#
loop_
_entity.id
_entity.type
_entity.pdbx_description
1 polymer ?
#
loop_
_entity_poly.entity_id
_entity_poly.type
_entity_poly.pdbx_seq_one_letter_code
_entity_poly.pdbx_strand_id
1 'polypeptide(L)'
;MSLKTVMKRLKNEHIIEKWLNEPWQDTPRKPDRNLIAFFVSYCREIKGLPVLSLACLAEVSESTIERIERGEKVSDQTLDKVAVALGYETGTFTKERVPLQANEVRKNLEENAQELSNSIWIPVEPFQKHKHVRALSRTHMNIVDTSHLSKVDEEIIGEIKEYISCANFLRTEKESDLFLNCEPFNKMRKLNQDILDLVKNFGFENRAYALTGTYKSAVTFGDRKMNLDIGILTFFPKDTDPYAIKRSHLLVPKNFTLTKEILEENLS
;
A
#
# COMPACT_ATOMS: atom_id res chain seq x y z
N MET A 1 -2.87 10.84 -8.38
CA MET A 1 -3.77 10.42 -9.48
C MET A 1 -5.14 11.11 -9.35
N SER A 2 -5.78 11.59 -10.42
CA SER A 2 -7.10 12.25 -10.29
C SER A 2 -8.22 11.22 -10.06
N LEU A 3 -9.30 11.59 -9.35
CA LEU A 3 -10.50 10.75 -9.19
C LEU A 3 -10.99 10.22 -10.55
N LYS A 4 -10.97 11.06 -11.60
CA LYS A 4 -11.27 10.67 -12.99
C LYS A 4 -10.41 9.52 -13.49
N THR A 5 -9.13 9.45 -13.14
CA THR A 5 -8.23 8.37 -13.58
C THR A 5 -8.58 7.03 -12.92
N VAL A 6 -8.93 7.04 -11.63
CA VAL A 6 -9.39 5.83 -10.91
C VAL A 6 -10.78 5.41 -11.39
N MET A 7 -11.69 6.38 -11.54
CA MET A 7 -13.05 6.14 -12.05
C MET A 7 -13.06 5.60 -13.47
N LYS A 8 -12.21 6.13 -14.35
CA LYS A 8 -12.03 5.63 -15.73
C LYS A 8 -11.46 4.22 -15.76
N ARG A 9 -10.56 3.88 -14.81
CA ARG A 9 -10.01 2.52 -14.67
C ARG A 9 -11.08 1.52 -14.23
N LEU A 10 -11.95 1.92 -13.30
CA LEU A 10 -13.08 1.13 -12.80
C LEU A 10 -14.28 1.08 -13.76
N LYS A 11 -14.25 1.80 -14.89
CA LYS A 11 -15.37 1.91 -15.87
C LYS A 11 -16.71 2.33 -15.26
N ASN A 12 -16.71 2.98 -14.11
CA ASN A 12 -17.91 3.25 -13.31
C ASN A 12 -18.31 4.73 -13.25
N GLU A 13 -17.77 5.57 -14.15
CA GLU A 13 -18.06 7.02 -14.20
C GLU A 13 -19.56 7.32 -14.20
N HIS A 14 -20.36 6.53 -14.93
CA HIS A 14 -21.81 6.69 -15.01
C HIS A 14 -22.56 6.49 -13.68
N ILE A 15 -22.01 5.73 -12.71
CA ILE A 15 -22.69 5.45 -11.43
C ILE A 15 -22.55 6.69 -10.56
N ILE A 16 -21.36 7.28 -10.52
CA ILE A 16 -21.09 8.50 -9.76
C ILE A 16 -21.84 9.68 -10.38
N GLU A 17 -21.88 9.80 -11.71
CA GLU A 17 -22.65 10.86 -12.38
C GLU A 17 -24.15 10.74 -12.11
N LYS A 18 -24.70 9.52 -12.14
CA LYS A 18 -26.10 9.29 -11.75
C LYS A 18 -26.35 9.78 -10.32
N TRP A 19 -25.44 9.48 -9.40
CA TRP A 19 -25.55 9.86 -7.99
C TRP A 19 -25.43 11.36 -7.75
N LEU A 20 -24.51 12.03 -8.44
CA LEU A 20 -24.35 13.47 -8.36
C LEU A 20 -25.57 14.25 -8.89
N ASN A 21 -26.38 13.60 -9.71
CA ASN A 21 -27.58 14.16 -10.32
C ASN A 21 -28.89 13.64 -9.67
N GLU A 22 -28.82 12.74 -8.68
CA GLU A 22 -30.00 12.29 -7.96
C GLU A 22 -30.53 13.42 -7.07
N PRO A 23 -31.85 13.71 -7.10
CA PRO A 23 -32.43 14.70 -6.20
C PRO A 23 -32.23 14.26 -4.76
N TRP A 24 -31.76 15.19 -3.92
CA TRP A 24 -31.56 14.93 -2.51
C TRP A 24 -32.88 14.53 -1.83
N GLN A 25 -32.81 13.55 -0.93
CA GLN A 25 -33.94 13.03 -0.17
C GLN A 25 -33.55 12.96 1.31
N ASP A 26 -34.41 13.50 2.17
CA ASP A 26 -34.20 13.52 3.64
C ASP A 26 -34.56 12.19 4.32
N THR A 27 -34.95 11.19 3.54
CA THR A 27 -35.37 9.89 4.07
C THR A 27 -34.18 8.96 4.23
N PRO A 28 -33.97 8.38 5.43
CA PRO A 28 -32.97 7.33 5.62
C PRO A 28 -33.22 6.17 4.64
N ARG A 29 -32.19 5.78 3.90
CA ARG A 29 -32.26 4.63 2.99
C ARG A 29 -31.00 3.80 3.09
N LYS A 30 -31.10 2.51 2.77
CA LYS A 30 -29.92 1.65 2.61
C LYS A 30 -29.09 2.11 1.40
N PRO A 31 -27.76 1.93 1.43
CA PRO A 31 -26.92 2.20 0.26
C PRO A 31 -27.42 1.43 -0.97
N ASP A 32 -27.47 2.08 -2.14
CA ASP A 32 -27.83 1.39 -3.39
C ASP A 32 -26.74 0.37 -3.77
N ARG A 33 -27.18 -0.75 -4.34
CA ARG A 33 -26.32 -1.90 -4.66
C ARG A 33 -25.22 -1.54 -5.63
N ASN A 34 -25.46 -0.60 -6.54
CA ASN A 34 -24.43 -0.15 -7.48
C ASN A 34 -23.31 0.63 -6.78
N LEU A 35 -23.61 1.35 -5.69
CA LEU A 35 -22.57 1.96 -4.88
C LEU A 35 -21.82 0.92 -4.08
N ILE A 36 -22.50 -0.04 -3.48
CA ILE A 36 -21.85 -1.13 -2.77
C ILE A 36 -20.88 -1.84 -3.73
N ALA A 37 -21.33 -2.17 -4.94
CA ALA A 37 -20.53 -2.77 -6.00
C ALA A 37 -19.29 -1.92 -6.34
N PHE A 38 -19.48 -0.63 -6.60
CA PHE A 38 -18.40 0.32 -6.87
C PHE A 38 -17.41 0.38 -5.72
N PHE A 39 -17.88 0.54 -4.48
CA PHE A 39 -17.05 0.71 -3.31
C PHE A 39 -16.25 -0.55 -2.98
N VAL A 40 -16.87 -1.73 -3.05
CA VAL A 40 -16.18 -3.01 -2.86
C VAL A 40 -15.08 -3.18 -3.92
N SER A 41 -15.39 -2.93 -5.19
CA SER A 41 -14.40 -3.01 -6.28
C SER A 41 -13.25 -2.03 -6.09
N TYR A 42 -13.58 -0.78 -5.74
CA TYR A 42 -12.62 0.29 -5.48
C TYR A 42 -11.67 -0.03 -4.32
N CYS A 43 -12.21 -0.42 -3.16
CA CYS A 43 -11.42 -0.80 -1.99
C CYS A 43 -10.55 -2.02 -2.28
N ARG A 44 -11.09 -3.01 -3.00
CA ARG A 44 -10.34 -4.20 -3.40
C ARG A 44 -9.16 -3.83 -4.29
N GLU A 45 -9.37 -3.00 -5.32
CA GLU A 45 -8.31 -2.57 -6.23
C GLU A 45 -7.24 -1.73 -5.52
N ILE A 46 -7.62 -0.78 -4.66
CA ILE A 46 -6.67 0.04 -3.89
C ILE A 46 -5.80 -0.80 -2.97
N LYS A 47 -6.38 -1.83 -2.36
CA LYS A 47 -5.63 -2.77 -1.52
C LYS A 47 -4.88 -3.83 -2.34
N GLY A 48 -4.97 -3.79 -3.67
CA GLY A 48 -4.35 -4.77 -4.56
C GLY A 48 -4.82 -6.20 -4.28
N LEU A 49 -6.07 -6.37 -3.81
CA LEU A 49 -6.62 -7.65 -3.41
C LEU A 49 -7.25 -8.38 -4.62
N PRO A 50 -6.86 -9.62 -4.93
CA PRO A 50 -7.60 -10.47 -5.85
C PRO A 50 -9.03 -10.77 -5.34
N VAL A 51 -9.96 -11.07 -6.25
CA VAL A 51 -11.36 -11.44 -5.91
C VAL A 51 -11.38 -12.65 -4.96
N LEU A 52 -10.64 -13.70 -5.33
CA LEU A 52 -10.45 -14.89 -4.48
C LEU A 52 -9.95 -14.54 -3.07
N SER A 53 -9.05 -13.56 -2.96
CA SER A 53 -8.49 -13.15 -1.67
C SER A 53 -9.53 -12.50 -0.78
N LEU A 54 -10.32 -11.58 -1.34
CA LEU A 54 -11.43 -10.97 -0.60
C LEU A 54 -12.49 -12.02 -0.21
N ALA A 55 -12.76 -12.98 -1.09
CA ALA A 55 -13.69 -14.07 -0.80
C ALA A 55 -13.22 -14.93 0.39
N CYS A 56 -11.94 -15.29 0.43
CA CYS A 56 -11.35 -16.01 1.57
C CYS A 56 -11.42 -15.18 2.86
N LEU A 57 -11.06 -13.89 2.82
CA LEU A 57 -11.09 -13.02 4.01
C LEU A 57 -12.50 -12.79 4.55
N ALA A 58 -13.48 -12.69 3.65
CA ALA A 58 -14.88 -12.53 4.02
C ALA A 58 -15.59 -13.86 4.29
N GLU A 59 -14.91 -15.01 4.19
CA GLU A 59 -15.49 -16.36 4.33
C GLU A 59 -16.73 -16.58 3.44
N VAL A 60 -16.64 -16.18 2.18
CA VAL A 60 -17.68 -16.36 1.16
C VAL A 60 -17.09 -16.94 -0.11
N SER A 61 -17.95 -17.39 -1.03
CA SER A 61 -17.48 -17.87 -2.33
C SER A 61 -17.03 -16.73 -3.25
N GLU A 62 -16.08 -17.01 -4.14
CA GLU A 62 -15.61 -16.05 -5.15
C GLU A 62 -16.77 -15.51 -6.01
N SER A 63 -17.69 -16.40 -6.40
CA SER A 63 -18.91 -16.02 -7.12
C SER A 63 -19.78 -15.02 -6.35
N THR A 64 -19.76 -15.05 -5.02
CA THR A 64 -20.52 -14.09 -4.20
C THR A 64 -19.91 -12.70 -4.29
N ILE A 65 -18.58 -12.58 -4.26
CA ILE A 65 -17.89 -11.30 -4.47
C ILE A 65 -18.17 -10.76 -5.87
N GLU A 66 -18.05 -11.60 -6.92
CA GLU A 66 -18.35 -11.15 -8.28
C GLU A 66 -19.80 -10.67 -8.46
N ARG A 67 -20.76 -11.31 -7.79
CA ARG A 67 -22.16 -10.88 -7.80
C ARG A 67 -22.33 -9.53 -7.11
N ILE A 68 -21.63 -9.29 -6.00
CA ILE A 68 -21.59 -7.98 -5.33
C ILE A 68 -21.00 -6.93 -6.26
N GLU A 69 -19.88 -7.21 -6.92
CA GLU A 69 -19.23 -6.27 -7.85
C GLU A 69 -20.05 -6.00 -9.12
N ARG A 70 -20.98 -6.90 -9.46
CA ARG A 70 -22.00 -6.69 -10.51
C ARG A 70 -23.25 -5.95 -10.03
N GLY A 71 -23.35 -5.59 -8.75
CA GLY A 71 -24.53 -4.94 -8.16
C GLY A 71 -25.73 -5.88 -7.96
N GLU A 72 -25.51 -7.19 -8.00
CA GLU A 72 -26.57 -8.17 -7.79
C GLU A 72 -26.98 -8.27 -6.32
N LYS A 73 -28.19 -8.80 -6.07
CA LYS A 73 -28.70 -8.99 -4.72
C LYS A 73 -27.95 -10.12 -4.01
N VAL A 74 -27.39 -9.80 -2.84
CA VAL A 74 -26.87 -10.74 -1.84
C VAL A 74 -27.51 -10.48 -0.48
N SER A 75 -27.28 -11.35 0.51
CA SER A 75 -27.82 -11.16 1.85
C SER A 75 -27.07 -10.06 2.61
N ASP A 76 -27.76 -9.39 3.53
CA ASP A 76 -27.18 -8.36 4.40
C ASP A 76 -26.02 -8.93 5.23
N GLN A 77 -26.16 -10.16 5.74
CA GLN A 77 -25.10 -10.85 6.49
C GLN A 77 -23.82 -11.05 5.65
N THR A 78 -23.95 -11.37 4.37
CA THR A 78 -22.82 -11.48 3.45
C THR A 78 -22.14 -10.13 3.24
N LEU A 79 -22.93 -9.06 3.09
CA LEU A 79 -22.38 -7.71 2.94
C LEU A 79 -21.61 -7.27 4.19
N ASP A 80 -22.09 -7.60 5.38
CA ASP A 80 -21.40 -7.28 6.63
C ASP A 80 -20.07 -8.03 6.75
N LYS A 81 -20.00 -9.30 6.34
CA LYS A 81 -18.72 -10.05 6.28
C LYS A 81 -17.73 -9.38 5.33
N VAL A 82 -18.19 -8.93 4.15
CA VAL A 82 -17.34 -8.23 3.19
C VAL A 82 -16.89 -6.87 3.71
N ALA A 83 -17.76 -6.12 4.40
CA ALA A 83 -17.39 -4.86 5.05
C ALA A 83 -16.24 -5.07 6.05
N VAL A 84 -16.36 -6.07 6.92
CA VAL A 84 -15.32 -6.43 7.91
C VAL A 84 -14.02 -6.85 7.24
N ALA A 85 -14.09 -7.68 6.20
CA ALA A 85 -12.91 -8.10 5.44
C ALA A 85 -12.17 -6.92 4.76
N LEU A 86 -12.91 -5.86 4.40
CA LEU A 86 -12.34 -4.63 3.87
C LEU A 86 -11.84 -3.68 4.96
N GLY A 87 -12.02 -4.00 6.24
CA GLY A 87 -11.60 -3.20 7.40
C GLY A 87 -12.64 -2.18 7.86
N TYR A 88 -13.91 -2.36 7.49
CA TYR A 88 -15.03 -1.52 7.92
C TYR A 88 -15.91 -2.23 8.95
N GLU A 89 -16.73 -1.46 9.67
CA GLU A 89 -17.67 -2.02 10.64
C GLU A 89 -18.84 -2.74 9.96
N THR A 90 -19.46 -3.68 10.69
CA THR A 90 -20.76 -4.26 10.30
C THR A 90 -21.81 -3.15 10.19
N GLY A 91 -22.76 -3.27 9.27
CA GLY A 91 -23.70 -2.18 8.99
C GLY A 91 -23.21 -1.18 7.95
N THR A 92 -21.95 -1.26 7.47
CA THR A 92 -21.42 -0.29 6.49
C THR A 92 -22.22 -0.28 5.20
N PHE A 93 -22.66 -1.44 4.73
CA PHE A 93 -23.42 -1.59 3.49
C PHE A 93 -24.93 -1.82 3.70
N THR A 94 -25.37 -1.98 4.94
CA THR A 94 -26.72 -2.45 5.28
C THR A 94 -27.51 -1.50 6.16
N LYS A 95 -26.84 -0.63 6.93
CA LYS A 95 -27.48 0.36 7.81
C LYS A 95 -28.08 1.50 6.99
N GLU A 96 -29.30 1.90 7.35
CA GLU A 96 -29.95 3.07 6.76
C GLU A 96 -29.23 4.35 7.16
N ARG A 97 -28.99 5.22 6.18
CA ARG A 97 -28.31 6.50 6.35
C ARG A 97 -29.04 7.55 5.51
N VAL A 98 -29.05 8.79 6.00
CA VAL A 98 -29.50 9.91 5.19
C VAL A 98 -28.46 10.12 4.07
N PRO A 99 -28.87 10.12 2.79
CA PRO A 99 -27.96 10.41 1.69
C PRO A 99 -27.34 11.79 1.86
N LEU A 100 -26.03 11.86 1.68
CA LEU A 100 -25.31 13.14 1.62
C LEU A 100 -25.85 13.99 0.46
N GLN A 101 -25.85 15.31 0.62
CA GLN A 101 -26.17 16.20 -0.49
C GLN A 101 -25.12 16.07 -1.60
N ALA A 102 -25.49 16.33 -2.85
CA ALA A 102 -24.56 16.19 -3.99
C ALA A 102 -23.25 16.98 -3.79
N ASN A 103 -23.30 18.16 -3.17
CA ASN A 103 -22.13 18.97 -2.84
C ASN A 103 -21.24 18.30 -1.76
N GLU A 104 -21.85 17.68 -0.76
CA GLU A 104 -21.13 16.96 0.30
C GLU A 104 -20.54 15.65 -0.23
N VAL A 105 -21.24 14.96 -1.14
CA VAL A 105 -20.72 13.80 -1.86
C VAL A 105 -19.49 14.20 -2.68
N ARG A 106 -19.56 15.31 -3.43
CA ARG A 106 -18.39 15.82 -4.17
C ARG A 106 -17.23 16.14 -3.24
N LYS A 107 -17.49 16.87 -2.16
CA LYS A 107 -16.46 17.22 -1.18
C LYS A 107 -15.80 15.98 -0.58
N ASN A 108 -16.59 15.00 -0.13
CA ASN A 108 -16.06 13.75 0.41
C ASN A 108 -15.29 12.95 -0.65
N LEU A 109 -15.77 12.89 -1.89
CA LEU A 109 -15.04 12.22 -2.97
C LEU A 109 -13.74 12.94 -3.29
N GLU A 110 -13.73 14.27 -3.29
CA GLU A 110 -12.53 15.09 -3.52
C GLU A 110 -11.52 14.92 -2.39
N GLU A 111 -11.95 14.93 -1.13
CA GLU A 111 -11.09 14.71 0.04
C GLU A 111 -10.46 13.30 0.01
N ASN A 112 -11.28 12.25 -0.20
CA ASN A 112 -10.77 10.88 -0.35
C ASN A 112 -9.87 10.72 -1.59
N ALA A 113 -10.20 11.42 -2.68
CA ALA A 113 -9.36 11.45 -3.87
C ALA A 113 -8.06 12.19 -3.64
N GLN A 114 -8.01 13.17 -2.74
CA GLN A 114 -6.82 13.96 -2.49
C GLN A 114 -5.72 13.11 -1.85
N GLU A 115 -6.08 12.19 -0.95
CA GLU A 115 -5.17 11.19 -0.39
C GLU A 115 -4.59 10.27 -1.48
N LEU A 116 -5.44 9.78 -2.39
CA LEU A 116 -5.01 9.03 -3.56
C LEU A 116 -4.26 9.89 -4.59
N SER A 117 -4.53 11.19 -4.61
CA SER A 117 -3.92 12.13 -5.55
C SER A 117 -2.44 12.28 -5.27
N ASN A 118 -2.09 12.20 -3.99
CA ASN A 118 -0.75 12.18 -3.43
C ASN A 118 -0.13 10.79 -3.39
N SER A 119 -0.70 9.80 -4.08
CA SER A 119 -0.17 8.45 -4.14
C SER A 119 0.09 7.98 -5.58
N ILE A 120 1.01 7.03 -5.73
CA ILE A 120 1.37 6.39 -7.00
C ILE A 120 1.48 4.88 -6.84
N TRP A 121 1.20 4.15 -7.92
CA TRP A 121 1.40 2.72 -7.97
C TRP A 121 2.85 2.41 -8.36
N ILE A 122 3.53 1.62 -7.55
CA ILE A 122 4.88 1.14 -7.86
C ILE A 122 4.86 -0.37 -8.06
N PRO A 123 5.65 -0.91 -9.00
CA PRO A 123 5.80 -2.34 -9.13
C PRO A 123 6.56 -2.88 -7.91
N VAL A 124 6.12 -4.03 -7.41
CA VAL A 124 6.76 -4.71 -6.27
C VAL A 124 7.00 -6.19 -6.53
N GLU A 125 7.98 -6.76 -5.84
CA GLU A 125 8.30 -8.18 -5.87
C GLU A 125 8.62 -8.70 -4.45
N PRO A 126 8.44 -10.01 -4.18
CA PRO A 126 8.88 -10.62 -2.92
C PRO A 126 10.39 -10.45 -2.67
N PHE A 127 10.78 -9.98 -1.48
CA PHE A 127 12.16 -9.72 -1.11
C PHE A 127 12.95 -11.02 -0.85
N GLN A 128 13.41 -11.68 -1.92
CA GLN A 128 14.05 -13.00 -1.83
C GLN A 128 15.42 -13.13 -2.50
N LYS A 129 15.85 -12.12 -3.27
CA LYS A 129 17.00 -12.22 -4.18
C LYS A 129 17.99 -11.10 -3.93
N HIS A 130 19.28 -11.36 -4.16
CA HIS A 130 20.36 -10.35 -4.08
C HIS A 130 20.10 -9.13 -4.98
N LYS A 131 19.34 -9.28 -6.08
CA LYS A 131 18.94 -8.13 -6.93
C LYS A 131 18.11 -7.09 -6.17
N HIS A 132 17.34 -7.50 -5.16
CA HIS A 132 16.49 -6.62 -4.36
C HIS A 132 17.32 -5.77 -3.39
N VAL A 133 18.24 -6.40 -2.66
CA VAL A 133 19.21 -5.68 -1.81
C VAL A 133 20.01 -4.68 -2.64
N ARG A 134 20.44 -5.07 -3.85
CA ARG A 134 21.13 -4.18 -4.79
C ARG A 134 20.26 -3.04 -5.33
N ALA A 135 18.94 -3.20 -5.36
CA ALA A 135 18.04 -2.13 -5.76
C ALA A 135 17.87 -1.12 -4.61
N LEU A 136 17.59 -1.59 -3.39
CA LEU A 136 17.45 -0.75 -2.20
C LEU A 136 18.75 -0.04 -1.80
N SER A 137 19.90 -0.67 -1.99
CA SER A 137 21.20 -0.01 -1.73
C SER A 137 21.57 1.06 -2.77
N ARG A 138 20.81 1.21 -3.87
CA ARG A 138 21.02 2.29 -4.85
C ARG A 138 20.10 3.48 -4.63
N THR A 139 19.12 3.36 -3.75
CA THR A 139 18.16 4.43 -3.49
C THR A 139 18.76 5.40 -2.47
N HIS A 140 18.36 6.66 -2.56
CA HIS A 140 18.83 7.71 -1.66
C HIS A 140 18.23 7.56 -0.26
N MET A 141 17.05 6.94 -0.18
CA MET A 141 16.33 6.69 1.06
C MET A 141 15.63 5.33 0.99
N ASN A 142 15.47 4.68 2.14
CA ASN A 142 14.75 3.42 2.27
C ASN A 142 13.65 3.56 3.32
N ILE A 143 12.43 3.20 2.94
CA ILE A 143 11.28 3.15 3.85
C ILE A 143 11.04 1.69 4.20
N VAL A 144 11.13 1.37 5.49
CA VAL A 144 10.74 0.07 6.03
C VAL A 144 9.37 0.23 6.66
N ASP A 145 8.35 -0.29 5.99
CA ASP A 145 6.96 -0.17 6.39
C ASP A 145 6.47 -1.45 7.07
N THR A 146 6.15 -1.30 8.36
CA THR A 146 5.65 -2.36 9.23
C THR A 146 4.24 -2.07 9.73
N SER A 147 3.55 -1.07 9.16
CA SER A 147 2.22 -0.63 9.60
C SER A 147 1.12 -1.71 9.55
N HIS A 148 1.35 -2.78 8.79
CA HIS A 148 0.44 -3.92 8.70
C HIS A 148 0.66 -4.98 9.78
N LEU A 149 1.71 -4.85 10.59
CA LEU A 149 2.05 -5.80 11.66
C LEU A 149 1.50 -5.29 13.01
N SER A 150 0.99 -6.21 13.83
CA SER A 150 0.35 -5.87 15.11
C SER A 150 1.34 -5.66 16.26
N LYS A 151 2.53 -6.28 16.17
CA LYS A 151 3.63 -6.12 17.11
C LYS A 151 4.92 -6.16 16.31
N VAL A 152 5.80 -5.20 16.57
CA VAL A 152 7.08 -5.12 15.88
C VAL A 152 8.16 -4.74 16.87
N ASP A 153 9.29 -5.42 16.76
CA ASP A 153 10.51 -5.04 17.45
C ASP A 153 11.19 -3.92 16.66
N GLU A 154 11.21 -2.71 17.22
CA GLU A 154 11.81 -1.53 16.60
C GLU A 154 13.34 -1.66 16.48
N GLU A 155 13.98 -2.43 17.35
CA GLU A 155 15.44 -2.67 17.31
C GLU A 155 15.81 -3.42 16.03
N ILE A 156 15.04 -4.44 15.66
CA ILE A 156 15.26 -5.21 14.42
C ILE A 156 14.98 -4.35 13.18
N ILE A 157 13.97 -3.46 13.22
CA ILE A 157 13.76 -2.51 12.12
C ILE A 157 14.98 -1.60 11.96
N GLY A 158 15.52 -1.09 13.08
CA GLY A 158 16.75 -0.30 13.11
C GLY A 158 17.90 -1.05 12.44
N GLU A 159 18.13 -2.30 12.84
CA GLU A 159 19.17 -3.14 12.26
C GLU A 159 18.98 -3.35 10.74
N ILE A 160 17.76 -3.62 10.28
CA ILE A 160 17.47 -3.75 8.84
C ILE A 160 17.83 -2.45 8.10
N LYS A 161 17.43 -1.29 8.64
CA LYS A 161 17.74 0.02 8.04
C LYS A 161 19.25 0.25 7.99
N GLU A 162 19.94 0.03 9.09
CA GLU A 162 21.39 0.21 9.21
C GLU A 162 22.16 -0.65 8.21
N TYR A 163 21.82 -1.94 8.08
CA TYR A 163 22.51 -2.81 7.13
C TYR A 163 22.26 -2.40 5.68
N ILE A 164 21.06 -1.95 5.33
CA ILE A 164 20.76 -1.43 3.98
C ILE A 164 21.55 -0.14 3.74
N SER A 165 21.63 0.76 4.72
CA SER A 165 22.42 1.99 4.67
C SER A 165 23.92 1.70 4.53
N CYS A 166 24.45 0.72 5.27
CA CYS A 166 25.82 0.24 5.14
C CYS A 166 26.09 -0.31 3.72
N ALA A 167 25.15 -1.09 3.16
CA ALA A 167 25.25 -1.58 1.79
C ALA A 167 25.20 -0.45 0.75
N ASN A 168 24.49 0.65 1.01
CA ASN A 168 24.51 1.85 0.17
C ASN A 168 25.88 2.55 0.25
N PHE A 169 26.35 2.82 1.47
CA PHE A 169 27.62 3.49 1.74
C PHE A 169 28.80 2.79 1.02
N LEU A 170 28.96 1.48 1.22
CA LEU A 170 30.03 0.69 0.60
C LEU A 170 29.98 0.70 -0.95
N ARG A 171 28.81 0.96 -1.53
CA ARG A 171 28.65 1.03 -2.99
C ARG A 171 28.93 2.41 -3.55
N THR A 172 28.48 3.44 -2.86
CA THR A 172 28.80 4.84 -3.21
C THR A 172 30.31 5.06 -3.15
N GLU A 173 30.98 4.52 -2.13
CA GLU A 173 32.44 4.59 -2.01
C GLU A 173 33.15 3.92 -3.19
N LYS A 174 32.66 2.76 -3.64
CA LYS A 174 33.21 2.06 -4.81
C LYS A 174 33.08 2.86 -6.11
N GLU A 175 32.03 3.66 -6.25
CA GLU A 175 31.82 4.52 -7.41
C GLU A 175 32.65 5.82 -7.34
N SER A 176 33.21 6.16 -6.17
CA SER A 176 33.94 7.39 -5.91
C SER A 176 35.47 7.29 -5.92
N ASP A 177 36.05 6.12 -6.23
CA ASP A 177 37.51 5.83 -6.18
C ASP A 177 38.21 6.13 -4.83
N LEU A 178 37.46 6.49 -3.77
CA LEU A 178 38.00 6.94 -2.49
C LEU A 178 38.66 5.81 -1.65
N PHE A 179 38.42 4.54 -1.99
CA PHE A 179 39.02 3.38 -1.30
C PHE A 179 39.58 2.35 -2.29
N LEU A 180 40.81 2.56 -2.75
CA LEU A 180 41.50 1.74 -3.75
C LEU A 180 41.90 0.31 -3.30
N ASN A 181 41.67 -0.13 -2.06
CA ASN A 181 42.29 -1.37 -1.54
C ASN A 181 41.43 -2.26 -0.60
N CYS A 182 40.12 -2.08 -0.52
CA CYS A 182 39.30 -3.01 0.26
C CYS A 182 39.02 -4.26 -0.57
N GLU A 183 39.39 -5.48 -0.13
CA GLU A 183 38.94 -6.75 -0.74
C GLU A 183 37.40 -6.83 -0.70
N PRO A 184 36.65 -6.48 -1.77
CA PRO A 184 35.29 -5.99 -1.58
C PRO A 184 34.23 -6.99 -2.04
N PHE A 185 34.57 -7.93 -2.93
CA PHE A 185 33.59 -8.79 -3.59
C PHE A 185 33.02 -9.88 -2.69
N ASN A 186 33.85 -10.51 -1.86
CA ASN A 186 33.37 -11.53 -0.91
C ASN A 186 32.57 -10.91 0.23
N LYS A 187 32.95 -9.70 0.67
CA LYS A 187 32.25 -8.95 1.73
C LYS A 187 30.87 -8.46 1.29
N MET A 188 30.73 -7.93 0.07
CA MET A 188 29.43 -7.47 -0.43
C MET A 188 28.44 -8.61 -0.69
N ARG A 189 28.92 -9.75 -1.19
CA ARG A 189 28.05 -10.92 -1.37
C ARG A 189 27.55 -11.45 -0.02
N LYS A 190 28.43 -11.47 0.99
CA LYS A 190 28.08 -11.84 2.36
C LYS A 190 27.08 -10.84 2.96
N LEU A 191 27.37 -9.54 2.90
CA LEU A 191 26.46 -8.49 3.39
C LEU A 191 25.07 -8.57 2.74
N ASN A 192 24.99 -8.77 1.42
CA ASN A 192 23.70 -8.96 0.76
C ASN A 192 22.95 -10.21 1.25
N GLN A 193 23.68 -11.26 1.60
CA GLN A 193 23.11 -12.47 2.16
C GLN A 193 22.64 -12.24 3.59
N ASP A 194 23.44 -11.56 4.41
CA ASP A 194 23.11 -11.20 5.80
C ASP A 194 21.82 -10.35 5.85
N ILE A 195 21.67 -9.36 4.96
CA ILE A 195 20.43 -8.56 4.84
C ILE A 195 19.23 -9.42 4.46
N LEU A 196 19.40 -10.35 3.51
CA LEU A 196 18.31 -11.24 3.11
C LEU A 196 17.90 -12.17 4.24
N ASP A 197 18.87 -12.70 4.98
CA ASP A 197 18.62 -13.61 6.09
C ASP A 197 17.97 -12.85 7.26
N LEU A 198 18.40 -11.63 7.55
CA LEU A 198 17.77 -10.76 8.55
C LEU A 198 16.30 -10.48 8.22
N VAL A 199 16.01 -10.00 7.01
CA VAL A 199 14.63 -9.74 6.56
C VAL A 199 13.79 -11.01 6.53
N LYS A 200 14.39 -12.15 6.16
CA LYS A 200 13.71 -13.44 6.14
C LYS A 200 13.39 -13.95 7.55
N ASN A 201 14.31 -13.80 8.50
CA ASN A 201 14.12 -14.20 9.89
C ASN A 201 13.04 -13.34 10.54
N PHE A 202 13.12 -12.02 10.36
CA PHE A 202 12.08 -11.09 10.81
C PHE A 202 10.70 -11.43 10.21
N GLY A 203 10.64 -11.72 8.91
CA GLY A 203 9.41 -12.18 8.26
C GLY A 203 8.92 -13.55 8.74
N PHE A 204 9.82 -14.44 9.16
CA PHE A 204 9.43 -15.74 9.73
C PHE A 204 8.80 -15.57 11.11
N GLU A 205 9.46 -14.82 12.01
CA GLU A 205 9.01 -14.56 13.38
C GLU A 205 7.66 -13.85 13.41
N ASN A 206 7.48 -12.85 12.53
CA ASN A 206 6.24 -12.07 12.43
C ASN A 206 5.20 -12.71 11.50
N ARG A 207 5.44 -13.94 11.03
CA ARG A 207 4.60 -14.63 10.04
C ARG A 207 4.19 -13.70 8.89
N ALA A 208 5.14 -12.99 8.30
CA ALA A 208 4.90 -11.97 7.29
C ALA A 208 5.60 -12.28 5.95
N TYR A 209 5.08 -11.71 4.87
CA TYR A 209 5.73 -11.62 3.58
C TYR A 209 6.39 -10.25 3.43
N ALA A 210 7.65 -10.22 3.00
CA ALA A 210 8.36 -8.99 2.66
C ALA A 210 8.22 -8.70 1.16
N LEU A 211 7.72 -7.53 0.80
CA LEU A 211 7.66 -7.02 -0.57
C LEU A 211 8.57 -5.81 -0.70
N THR A 212 9.16 -5.63 -1.88
CA THR A 212 10.02 -4.49 -2.16
C THR A 212 9.74 -3.86 -3.51
N GLY A 213 9.99 -2.55 -3.61
CA GLY A 213 9.94 -1.80 -4.85
C GLY A 213 10.79 -0.53 -4.75
N THR A 214 11.06 0.10 -5.89
CA THR A 214 11.81 1.35 -5.97
C THR A 214 11.10 2.33 -6.89
N TYR A 215 11.15 3.62 -6.58
CA TYR A 215 10.52 4.66 -7.40
C TYR A 215 11.15 6.03 -7.15
N LYS A 216 10.85 6.98 -8.05
CA LYS A 216 11.28 8.38 -7.92
C LYS A 216 10.18 9.19 -7.26
N SER A 217 10.54 9.95 -6.24
CA SER A 217 9.64 10.83 -5.52
C SER A 217 10.21 12.24 -5.41
N ALA A 218 9.32 13.24 -5.47
CA ALA A 218 9.67 14.60 -5.12
C ALA A 218 9.58 14.76 -3.59
N VAL A 219 10.73 14.97 -2.97
CA VAL A 219 10.88 15.14 -1.53
C VAL A 219 11.11 16.61 -1.23
N THR A 220 10.33 17.16 -0.31
CA THR A 220 10.44 18.54 0.14
C THR A 220 11.15 18.57 1.50
N PHE A 221 12.20 19.38 1.60
CA PHE A 221 12.94 19.62 2.85
C PHE A 221 13.12 21.13 3.05
N GLY A 222 12.41 21.69 4.04
CA GLY A 222 12.23 23.14 4.14
C GLY A 222 11.65 23.71 2.84
N ASP A 223 12.33 24.70 2.25
CA ASP A 223 11.92 25.31 0.98
C ASP A 223 12.48 24.60 -0.27
N ARG A 224 13.29 23.54 -0.08
CA ARG A 224 13.93 22.82 -1.20
C ARG A 224 13.11 21.63 -1.65
N LYS A 225 12.98 21.47 -2.96
CA LYS A 225 12.42 20.26 -3.59
C LYS A 225 13.53 19.48 -4.28
N MET A 226 13.64 18.20 -3.95
CA MET A 226 14.63 17.28 -4.51
C MET A 226 13.91 16.06 -5.08
N ASN A 227 14.42 15.51 -6.18
CA ASN A 227 13.92 14.25 -6.69
C ASN A 227 14.84 13.14 -6.20
N LEU A 228 14.32 12.27 -5.32
CA LEU A 228 15.07 11.18 -4.73
C LEU A 228 14.54 9.85 -5.24
N ASP A 229 15.46 8.92 -5.51
CA ASP A 229 15.12 7.50 -5.64
C ASP A 229 14.84 6.94 -4.24
N ILE A 230 13.65 6.40 -4.02
CA ILE A 230 13.19 5.82 -2.77
C ILE A 230 13.03 4.32 -2.95
N GLY A 231 13.59 3.56 -2.02
CA GLY A 231 13.38 2.13 -1.86
C GLY A 231 12.31 1.88 -0.80
N ILE A 232 11.46 0.89 -1.02
CA ILE A 232 10.47 0.44 -0.04
C ILE A 232 10.69 -1.03 0.26
N LEU A 233 10.58 -1.35 1.54
CA LEU A 233 10.46 -2.70 2.08
C LEU A 233 9.23 -2.74 2.98
N THR A 234 8.16 -3.40 2.55
CA THR A 234 6.91 -3.50 3.30
C THR A 234 6.67 -4.93 3.75
N PHE A 235 6.19 -5.10 4.97
CA PHE A 235 5.83 -6.40 5.53
C PHE A 235 4.31 -6.57 5.60
N PHE A 236 3.82 -7.72 5.13
CA PHE A 236 2.40 -8.07 5.19
C PHE A 236 2.19 -9.36 5.99
N PRO A 237 1.34 -9.37 7.03
CA PRO A 237 1.05 -10.57 7.81
C PRO A 237 0.39 -11.66 6.95
N LYS A 238 0.85 -12.90 7.05
CA LYS A 238 0.30 -14.07 6.35
C LYS A 238 -1.10 -14.43 6.86
N ASP A 239 -1.40 -14.07 8.10
CA ASP A 239 -2.63 -14.49 8.78
C ASP A 239 -3.83 -13.67 8.34
N THR A 240 -3.63 -12.36 8.16
CA THR A 240 -4.69 -11.46 7.67
C THR A 240 -4.56 -11.14 6.19
N ASP A 241 -3.41 -11.39 5.56
CA ASP A 241 -3.18 -11.14 4.13
C ASP A 241 -2.30 -12.20 3.46
N PRO A 242 -2.80 -13.45 3.33
CA PRO A 242 -2.04 -14.56 2.74
C PRO A 242 -1.67 -14.36 1.27
N TYR A 243 -2.32 -13.41 0.58
CA TYR A 243 -2.13 -13.16 -0.84
C TYR A 243 -1.18 -12.00 -1.14
N ALA A 244 -0.68 -11.31 -0.12
CA ALA A 244 0.29 -10.23 -0.29
C ALA A 244 1.47 -10.63 -1.19
N ILE A 245 1.97 -11.87 -1.09
CA ILE A 245 3.08 -12.38 -1.92
C ILE A 245 2.82 -12.32 -3.44
N LYS A 246 1.55 -12.34 -3.86
CA LYS A 246 1.16 -12.28 -5.29
C LYS A 246 0.91 -10.85 -5.77
N ARG A 247 1.00 -9.83 -4.91
CA ARG A 247 0.86 -8.44 -5.33
C ARG A 247 1.98 -8.07 -6.30
N SER A 248 1.59 -7.47 -7.41
CA SER A 248 2.51 -6.92 -8.40
C SER A 248 2.76 -5.43 -8.21
N HIS A 249 1.87 -4.74 -7.48
CA HIS A 249 1.97 -3.30 -7.26
C HIS A 249 1.53 -2.92 -5.83
N LEU A 250 2.12 -1.86 -5.30
CA LEU A 250 1.70 -1.18 -4.07
C LEU A 250 1.42 0.29 -4.34
N LEU A 251 0.47 0.84 -3.58
CA LEU A 251 0.17 2.26 -3.58
C LEU A 251 1.03 2.94 -2.52
N VAL A 252 1.81 3.94 -2.92
CA VAL A 252 2.81 4.59 -2.06
C VAL A 252 2.73 6.12 -2.21
N PRO A 253 3.17 6.90 -1.21
CA PRO A 253 3.13 8.35 -1.31
C PRO A 253 3.99 8.85 -2.49
N LYS A 254 3.41 9.75 -3.28
CA LYS A 254 4.06 10.39 -4.42
C LYS A 254 5.11 11.39 -3.97
N ASN A 255 4.82 12.12 -2.90
CA ASN A 255 5.66 13.18 -2.36
C ASN A 255 5.89 12.93 -0.88
N PHE A 256 7.09 13.23 -0.40
CA PHE A 256 7.41 13.21 1.03
C PHE A 256 7.78 14.62 1.48
N THR A 257 7.43 14.93 2.72
CA THR A 257 7.98 16.09 3.42
C THR A 257 8.91 15.54 4.49
N LEU A 258 10.21 15.81 4.37
CA LEU A 258 11.17 15.47 5.41
C LEU A 258 11.05 16.51 6.53
N THR A 259 10.58 16.10 7.70
CA THR A 259 10.76 16.87 8.94
C THR A 259 12.15 16.57 9.51
N LYS A 260 12.65 17.41 10.43
CA LYS A 260 13.94 17.17 11.09
C LYS A 260 13.98 15.81 11.81
N GLU A 261 12.86 15.39 12.39
CA GLU A 261 12.74 14.07 13.06
C GLU A 261 12.96 12.91 12.08
N ILE A 262 12.39 12.99 10.87
CA ILE A 262 12.54 11.94 9.84
C ILE A 262 13.99 11.87 9.33
N LEU A 263 14.73 12.98 9.33
CA LEU A 263 16.15 12.95 8.99
C LEU A 263 17.00 12.35 10.10
N GLU A 264 16.69 12.63 11.35
CA GLU A 264 17.39 12.04 12.50
C GLU A 264 17.16 10.52 12.55
N GLU A 265 15.96 10.02 12.24
CA GLU A 265 15.63 8.57 12.18
C GLU A 265 16.22 7.81 10.97
N ASN A 266 16.72 8.50 9.95
CA ASN A 266 17.28 7.88 8.73
C ASN A 266 18.78 8.14 8.54
N LEU A 267 19.40 8.98 9.38
CA LEU A 267 20.83 9.30 9.36
C LEU A 267 21.59 8.87 10.63
N SER A 268 20.89 8.41 11.67
CA SER A 268 21.48 7.66 12.79
C SER A 268 21.73 6.21 12.40
#